data_AF-A0A7S9LPK9-F1
#
_entry.id   AF-A0A7S9LPK9-F1
#
_cell.length_a   1.000
_cell.length_b   1.000
_cell.length_c   1.000
_cell.angle_alpha   90.00
_cell.angle_beta   90.00
_cell.angle_gamma   90.00
#
_symmetry.space_group_name_H-M   'P 1'
#
loop_
_entity.id
_entity.type
_entity.pdbx_description
1 polymer ?
#
loop_
_entity_poly.entity_id
_entity_poly.type
_entity_poly.pdbx_seq_one_letter_code
_entity_poly.pdbx_strand_id
1 'polypeptide(L)'
;MDEHRDRLWIEAGVVRGRLKSGGFIPLELVLAGFVIARPVPRQVEGTPSLVEISHPLPAAAMNQGLSILMIRREGEETPLAHLPILIGEDLTETLAGEVALLRAELDMVKTILRERLRRGA
;
A
#
# COMPACT_ATOMS: atom_id res chain seq x y z
N MET A 1 3.32 24.02 0.93
CA MET A 1 4.48 23.49 0.19
C MET A 1 4.79 22.11 0.76
N ASP A 2 4.04 21.10 0.34
CA ASP A 2 4.22 19.71 0.82
C ASP A 2 3.97 18.76 -0.36
N GLU A 3 4.92 18.71 -1.28
CA GLU A 3 4.70 18.05 -2.58
C GLU A 3 5.41 16.70 -2.71
N HIS A 4 6.14 16.24 -1.71
CA HIS A 4 6.97 15.03 -1.82
C HIS A 4 6.69 14.10 -0.65
N ARG A 5 5.48 13.52 -0.64
CA ARG A 5 5.16 12.36 0.21
C ARG A 5 5.81 11.12 -0.40
N ASP A 6 6.33 10.26 0.48
CA ASP A 6 6.89 8.97 0.08
C ASP A 6 5.84 8.19 -0.71
N ARG A 7 6.24 7.67 -1.87
CA ARG A 7 5.32 7.01 -2.80
C ARG A 7 5.94 5.78 -3.43
N LEU A 8 5.11 4.76 -3.62
CA LEU A 8 5.37 3.57 -4.42
C LEU A 8 4.41 3.51 -5.61
N TRP A 9 4.89 2.97 -6.73
CA TRP A 9 4.07 2.61 -7.88
C TRP A 9 4.70 1.44 -8.64
N ILE A 10 3.95 0.86 -9.57
CA ILE A 10 4.43 -0.21 -10.45
C ILE A 10 4.32 0.28 -11.89
N GLU A 11 5.38 0.06 -12.66
CA GLU A 11 5.46 0.39 -14.07
C GLU A 11 6.16 -0.75 -14.80
N ALA A 12 5.49 -1.36 -15.79
CA ALA A 12 6.04 -2.47 -16.59
C ALA A 12 6.63 -3.63 -15.74
N GLY A 13 5.96 -4.00 -14.65
CA GLY A 13 6.42 -5.06 -13.74
C GLY A 13 7.57 -4.65 -12.81
N VAL A 14 7.97 -3.38 -12.81
CA VAL A 14 9.01 -2.84 -11.93
C VAL A 14 8.36 -2.01 -10.83
N VAL A 15 8.64 -2.37 -9.58
CA VAL A 15 8.33 -1.53 -8.42
C VAL A 15 9.26 -0.34 -8.43
N ARG A 16 8.67 0.85 -8.44
CA ARG A 16 9.36 2.12 -8.31
C ARG A 16 8.91 2.83 -7.05
N GLY A 17 9.81 3.65 -6.52
CA GLY A 17 9.50 4.46 -5.36
C GLY A 17 10.35 5.71 -5.31
N ARG A 18 9.80 6.75 -4.68
CA ARG A 18 10.47 8.01 -4.37
C ARG A 18 10.26 8.29 -2.89
N LEU A 19 11.35 8.31 -2.14
CA LEU A 19 11.33 8.28 -0.67
C LEU A 19 12.24 9.36 -0.08
N LYS A 20 11.83 9.94 1.04
CA LYS A 20 12.65 10.76 1.92
C LYS A 20 13.42 9.83 2.87
N SER A 21 14.51 9.28 2.37
CA SER A 21 15.26 8.26 3.10
C SER A 21 16.36 8.84 3.99
N GLY A 22 16.69 10.13 3.85
CA GLY A 22 17.73 10.79 4.65
C GLY A 22 19.15 10.26 4.40
N GLY A 23 19.39 9.52 3.32
CA GLY A 23 20.68 8.91 2.97
C GLY A 23 20.55 7.49 2.42
N PHE A 24 21.71 6.81 2.29
CA PHE A 24 21.80 5.40 1.89
C PHE A 24 21.55 4.48 3.09
N ILE A 25 20.28 4.29 3.42
CA ILE A 25 19.85 3.29 4.40
C ILE A 25 19.38 2.01 3.69
N PRO A 26 19.61 0.83 4.28
CA PRO A 26 19.06 -0.42 3.76
C PRO A 26 17.52 -0.39 3.77
N LEU A 27 16.92 -0.85 2.67
CA LEU A 27 15.48 -0.88 2.47
C LEU A 27 15.01 -2.32 2.23
N GLU A 28 13.79 -2.60 2.68
CA GLU A 28 13.09 -3.86 2.42
C GLU A 28 11.80 -3.59 1.66
N LEU A 29 11.58 -4.34 0.57
CA LEU A 29 10.27 -4.50 -0.03
C LEU A 29 9.59 -5.70 0.61
N VAL A 30 8.40 -5.46 1.15
CA VAL A 30 7.62 -6.45 1.89
C VAL A 30 6.27 -6.63 1.21
N LEU A 31 5.88 -7.87 0.96
CA LEU A 31 4.58 -8.22 0.40
C LEU A 31 3.98 -9.35 1.22
N ALA A 32 2.73 -9.17 1.67
CA ALA A 32 2.04 -10.14 2.54
C ALA A 32 2.86 -10.53 3.80
N GLY A 33 3.64 -9.59 4.34
CA GLY A 33 4.49 -9.79 5.53
C GLY A 33 5.85 -10.43 5.26
N PHE A 34 6.14 -10.84 4.02
CA PHE A 34 7.42 -11.44 3.65
C PHE A 34 8.32 -10.41 2.96
N VAL A 35 9.60 -10.37 3.34
CA VAL A 35 10.61 -9.58 2.63
C VAL A 35 10.86 -10.25 1.27
N ILE A 36 10.42 -9.59 0.20
CA ILE A 36 10.53 -10.12 -1.17
C ILE A 36 11.79 -9.62 -1.89
N ALA A 37 12.35 -8.49 -1.44
CA ALA A 37 13.53 -7.89 -2.03
C ALA A 37 14.16 -6.83 -1.11
N ARG A 38 15.42 -6.51 -1.38
CA ARG A 38 16.18 -5.42 -0.74
C ARG A 38 16.67 -4.45 -1.81
N PRO A 39 15.86 -3.46 -2.22
CA PRO A 39 16.24 -2.56 -3.30
C PRO A 39 17.38 -1.64 -2.89
N VAL A 40 18.28 -1.35 -3.83
CA VAL A 40 19.36 -0.38 -3.62
C VAL A 40 18.81 1.03 -3.93
N PRO A 41 18.76 1.94 -2.93
CA PRO A 41 18.33 3.31 -3.17
C PRO A 41 19.37 4.07 -3.99
N ARG A 42 18.90 4.85 -4.97
CA ARG A 42 19.71 5.79 -5.75
C ARG A 42 19.32 7.20 -5.37
N GLN A 43 20.28 8.01 -4.97
CA GLN A 43 20.03 9.41 -4.67
C GLN A 43 19.55 10.17 -5.92
N VAL A 44 18.56 11.04 -5.75
CA VAL A 44 18.10 11.93 -6.83
C VAL A 44 19.05 13.12 -6.94
N GLU A 45 19.50 13.39 -8.16
CA GLU A 45 20.41 14.51 -8.43
C GLU A 45 19.78 15.85 -8.00
N GLY A 46 20.58 16.68 -7.33
CA GLY A 46 20.11 17.98 -6.81
C GLY A 46 19.23 17.92 -5.55
N THR A 47 18.84 16.73 -5.05
CA THR A 47 18.02 16.60 -3.83
C THR A 47 18.58 15.54 -2.87
N PRO A 48 19.49 15.90 -1.95
CA PRO A 48 20.17 14.92 -1.07
C PRO A 48 19.27 14.11 -0.13
N SER A 49 18.08 14.63 0.17
CA SER A 49 17.12 13.95 1.04
C SER A 49 16.25 12.93 0.32
N LEU A 50 16.25 12.91 -1.02
CA LEU A 50 15.37 12.10 -1.85
C LEU A 50 16.14 10.96 -2.50
N VAL A 51 15.57 9.76 -2.43
CA VAL A 51 16.09 8.58 -3.12
C VAL A 51 15.00 7.96 -3.98
N GLU A 52 15.42 7.30 -5.04
CA GLU A 52 14.60 6.48 -5.91
C GLU A 52 15.02 5.02 -5.81
N ILE A 53 14.02 4.13 -5.85
CA ILE A 53 14.22 2.69 -5.93
C ILE A 53 13.62 2.16 -7.22
N SER A 54 14.23 1.12 -7.75
CA SER A 54 13.75 0.38 -8.92
C SER A 54 14.08 -1.09 -8.72
N HIS A 55 13.06 -1.93 -8.62
CA HIS A 55 13.24 -3.36 -8.44
C HIS A 55 12.18 -4.14 -9.22
N PRO A 56 12.55 -5.17 -10.02
CA PRO A 56 11.58 -6.00 -10.69
C PRO A 56 10.71 -6.73 -9.66
N LEU A 57 9.39 -6.73 -9.84
CA LEU A 57 8.50 -7.44 -8.93
C LEU A 57 8.67 -8.96 -9.16
N PRO A 58 9.10 -9.74 -8.16
CA PRO A 58 9.28 -11.18 -8.34
C PRO A 58 7.93 -11.86 -8.63
N ALA A 59 7.81 -12.57 -9.75
CA ALA A 59 6.57 -13.26 -10.12
C ALA A 59 6.12 -14.27 -9.05
N ALA A 60 7.07 -14.97 -8.42
CA ALA A 60 6.79 -15.90 -7.33
C ALA A 60 6.20 -15.25 -6.07
N ALA A 61 6.29 -13.94 -5.92
CA ALA A 61 5.69 -13.20 -4.82
C ALA A 61 4.25 -12.74 -5.12
N MET A 62 3.81 -12.85 -6.37
CA MET A 62 2.49 -12.39 -6.82
C MET A 62 1.42 -13.45 -6.53
N ASN A 63 0.80 -13.35 -5.34
CA ASN A 63 -0.35 -14.18 -4.98
C ASN A 63 -1.66 -13.58 -5.50
N GLN A 64 -2.66 -14.43 -5.75
CA GLN A 64 -4.02 -13.99 -6.08
C GLN A 64 -4.66 -13.26 -4.89
N GLY A 65 -5.52 -12.28 -5.19
CA GLY A 65 -6.28 -11.50 -4.23
C GLY A 65 -5.71 -10.10 -4.00
N LEU A 66 -6.03 -9.55 -2.83
CA LEU A 66 -5.56 -8.26 -2.34
C LEU A 66 -4.33 -8.47 -1.44
N SER A 67 -3.29 -7.68 -1.66
CA SER A 67 -2.10 -7.63 -0.81
C SER A 67 -1.58 -6.21 -0.72
N ILE A 68 -0.83 -5.91 0.35
CA ILE A 68 -0.19 -4.59 0.50
C ILE A 68 1.31 -4.77 0.30
N LEU A 69 1.84 -4.13 -0.74
CA LEU A 69 3.27 -3.97 -0.92
C LEU A 69 3.73 -2.78 -0.09
N MET A 70 4.80 -2.95 0.66
CA MET A 70 5.36 -1.92 1.52
C MET A 70 6.84 -1.77 1.25
N ILE A 71 7.34 -0.54 1.41
CA ILE A 71 8.76 -0.28 1.52
C ILE A 71 9.04 0.29 2.91
N ARG A 72 10.01 -0.30 3.59
CA ARG A 72 10.41 0.09 4.94
C ARG A 72 11.93 0.08 5.06
N ARG A 73 12.44 0.66 6.13
CA ARG A 73 13.85 0.56 6.50
C ARG A 73 14.08 -0.85 7.05
N GLU A 74 15.24 -1.43 6.77
CA GLU A 74 15.55 -2.79 7.27
C GLU A 74 15.44 -2.84 8.80
N GLY A 75 14.66 -3.81 9.31
CA GLY A 75 14.42 -3.99 10.74
C GLY A 75 13.37 -3.06 11.37
N GLU A 76 12.80 -2.12 10.62
CA GLU A 76 11.68 -1.30 11.08
C GLU A 76 10.34 -1.89 10.64
N GLU A 77 9.32 -1.79 11.49
CA GLU A 77 7.96 -2.22 11.16
C GLU A 77 7.15 -1.12 10.43
N THR A 78 7.51 0.15 10.63
CA THR A 78 6.79 1.28 10.05
C THR A 78 7.14 1.43 8.56
N PRO A 79 6.17 1.34 7.63
CA PRO A 79 6.44 1.56 6.22
C PRO A 79 6.66 3.04 5.91
N LEU A 80 7.62 3.33 5.04
CA LEU A 80 7.82 4.65 4.44
C LEU A 80 6.71 4.95 3.42
N ALA A 81 6.35 3.93 2.63
CA ALA A 81 5.23 3.99 1.70
C ALA A 81 4.64 2.59 1.50
N HIS A 82 3.38 2.56 1.06
CA HIS A 82 2.68 1.33 0.75
C HIS A 82 1.83 1.49 -0.52
N LEU A 83 1.58 0.36 -1.17
CA LEU A 83 0.79 0.25 -2.39
C LEU A 83 -0.10 -0.99 -2.29
N PRO A 84 -1.43 -0.84 -2.22
CA PRO A 84 -2.34 -1.97 -2.41
C PRO A 84 -2.17 -2.55 -3.81
N ILE A 85 -2.01 -3.87 -3.89
CA ILE A 85 -1.90 -4.64 -5.12
C ILE A 85 -3.03 -5.66 -5.15
N LEU A 86 -3.62 -5.77 -6.33
CA LEU A 86 -4.83 -6.53 -6.62
C LEU A 86 -4.53 -7.39 -7.84
N ILE A 87 -4.49 -8.71 -7.66
CA ILE A 87 -4.01 -9.68 -8.67
C ILE A 87 -5.03 -10.80 -8.83
N GLY A 88 -5.44 -11.10 -10.07
CA GLY A 88 -6.36 -12.20 -10.39
C GLY A 88 -7.58 -11.75 -11.19
N GLU A 89 -8.28 -12.73 -11.79
CA GLU A 89 -9.40 -12.49 -12.71
C GLU A 89 -10.72 -12.17 -11.99
N ASP A 90 -10.98 -12.73 -10.80
CA ASP A 90 -12.27 -12.60 -10.08
C ASP A 90 -12.36 -11.38 -9.14
N LEU A 91 -11.41 -10.45 -9.23
CA LEU A 91 -11.33 -9.34 -8.29
C LEU A 91 -12.46 -8.32 -8.41
N THR A 92 -12.99 -8.13 -9.63
CA THR A 92 -13.99 -7.11 -9.90
C THR A 92 -15.34 -7.47 -9.28
N GLU A 93 -15.71 -8.76 -9.30
CA GLU A 93 -16.93 -9.25 -8.67
C GLU A 93 -16.79 -9.37 -7.15
N THR A 94 -15.62 -9.80 -6.68
CA THR A 94 -15.38 -9.99 -5.24
C THR A 94 -15.34 -8.65 -4.49
N LEU A 95 -14.56 -7.64 -4.96
CA LEU A 95 -14.45 -6.36 -4.24
C LEU A 95 -15.73 -5.53 -4.28
N ALA A 96 -16.42 -5.50 -5.42
CA ALA A 96 -17.69 -4.80 -5.53
C ALA A 96 -18.75 -5.45 -4.63
N GLY A 97 -18.75 -6.80 -4.56
CA GLY A 97 -19.59 -7.57 -3.63
C GLY A 97 -19.27 -7.27 -2.16
N GLU A 98 -18.01 -7.34 -1.77
CA GLU A 98 -17.55 -7.03 -0.40
C GLU A 98 -17.88 -5.57 -0.01
N VAL A 99 -17.67 -4.60 -0.91
CA VAL A 99 -18.03 -3.19 -0.68
C VAL A 99 -19.55 -3.01 -0.57
N ALA A 100 -20.33 -3.73 -1.40
CA ALA A 100 -21.79 -3.69 -1.32
C ALA A 100 -22.29 -4.27 0.01
N LEU A 101 -21.70 -5.37 0.48
CA LEU A 101 -21.99 -5.99 1.76
C LEU A 101 -21.68 -5.05 2.92
N LEU A 102 -20.47 -4.47 2.94
CA LEU A 102 -20.05 -3.51 3.97
C LEU A 102 -20.97 -2.27 4.02
N ARG A 103 -21.45 -1.80 2.86
CA ARG A 103 -22.43 -0.70 2.80
C ARG A 103 -23.78 -1.12 3.39
N ALA A 104 -24.25 -2.32 3.08
CA ALA A 104 -25.50 -2.84 3.62
C ALA A 104 -25.44 -2.98 5.14
N GLU A 105 -24.34 -3.53 5.67
CA GLU A 105 -24.10 -3.63 7.13
C GLU A 105 -24.08 -2.24 7.78
N LEU A 106 -23.35 -1.29 7.18
CA LEU A 106 -23.28 0.08 7.69
C LEU A 106 -24.64 0.79 7.68
N ASP A 107 -25.45 0.58 6.65
CA ASP A 107 -26.79 1.17 6.55
C ASP A 107 -27.77 0.57 7.56
N MET A 108 -27.63 -0.71 7.88
CA MET A 108 -28.35 -1.34 8.99
C MET A 108 -27.98 -0.70 10.33
N VAL A 109 -26.68 -0.52 10.59
CA VAL A 109 -26.18 0.17 11.80
C VAL A 109 -26.73 1.60 11.90
N LYS A 110 -26.68 2.36 10.80
CA LYS A 110 -27.25 3.73 10.75
C LYS A 110 -28.75 3.74 11.05
N THR A 111 -29.50 2.77 10.54
CA THR A 111 -30.95 2.69 10.74
C THR A 111 -31.28 2.48 12.22
N ILE A 112 -30.61 1.51 12.86
CA ILE A 112 -30.78 1.23 14.29
C ILE A 112 -30.41 2.46 15.14
N LEU A 113 -29.32 3.13 14.80
CA LEU A 113 -28.90 4.35 15.51
C LEU A 113 -29.93 5.48 15.36
N ARG A 114 -30.43 5.73 14.15
CA ARG A 114 -31.47 6.74 13.89
C ARG A 114 -32.75 6.44 14.67
N GLU A 115 -33.17 5.18 14.70
CA GLU A 115 -34.34 4.78 15.46
C GLU A 115 -34.16 5.00 16.97
N ARG A 116 -33.00 4.62 17.53
CA ARG A 116 -32.71 4.83 18.96
C ARG A 116 -32.69 6.31 19.32
N LEU A 117 -32.05 7.15 18.50
CA LEU A 117 -32.02 8.61 18.69
C LEU A 117 -33.42 9.23 18.62
N ARG A 118 -34.31 8.67 17.79
CA ARG A 118 -35.71 9.15 17.68
C ARG A 118 -36.58 8.72 18.87
N ARG A 119 -36.26 7.61 19.54
CA ARG A 119 -37.02 7.08 20.70
C ARG A 119 -36.50 7.61 22.04
N GLY A 120 -35.31 8.21 22.06
CA GLY A 120 -34.71 8.84 23.25
C GLY A 120 -34.95 10.36 23.35
N ALA A 121 -35.86 10.91 22.54
CA ALA A 121 -36.33 12.29 22.56
C ALA A 121 -37.80 12.36 22.99
#